data_AF-A0A8T1XLC3-F1
#
_entry.id   AF-A0A8T1XLC3-F1
#
_cell.length_a   1.000
_cell.length_b   1.000
_cell.length_c   1.000
_cell.angle_alpha   90.00
_cell.angle_beta   90.00
_cell.angle_gamma   90.00
#
_symmetry.space_group_name_H-M   'P 1'
#
loop_
_entity.id
_entity.type
_entity.pdbx_description
1 polymer ?
#
loop_
_entity_poly.entity_id
_entity_poly.type
_entity_poly.pdbx_seq_one_letter_code
_entity_poly.pdbx_strand_id
1 'polypeptide(L)'
;MQTAATPLDANATLDIEWTVESPTTQCYPYLYFPELQTLQANDTREFNLMLNGAFLYGPILPTLDMEIVYDKLPNQCTDGKCVLQLTKTPRSTLPPILSAYEVYTVMDFPQLETNDDDVNGIREFQDTYDLRRITWQGDPCVPNQFSWEGLKCNQSDNSTPPTIISLDLSSSGLTGVIAEAIQNLAHLQQLDLSNNSLSGGVPDFLADMKSLFLINLSDNNLCGWVPKTIVEKKGLKFNVEGNPHIISKSGPFIFFLCRQKRSLKVSGPPSSNGPSPASSHGPSPASSELTVTTRITRFTYSQVTTMTKNFQRVIGEGGFGSVYLGFVNGAEQVAVKVLSHSSSQGDREFRAELLLRVHHKNLVGLVGYCDEGENLALIYEYMANGDLKEHMSGRTRNNFIMSWENRLKIATETAQGLDYLHSGCAQAIVHRDVKTTNILLNDHFEAKLADFGLSKSFPDRGESHVSTVVAGTPGYLDPEYYKTGWLTTKSDVYSFGVVLLELLTNKAVVDQSREKHHIGGWVGAKLTNGDMSSIVDPRLNGNYHSGSAWQSIELAMACLNPSSSERPTMSHVVNELKQSLLASQLSTLNKDSSIHTEIEIT
;
A
#
# COMPACT_ATOMS: atom_id res chain seq x y z
N MET A 1 -8.59 -8.21 21.42
CA MET A 1 -7.99 -8.19 22.78
C MET A 1 -8.79 -9.16 23.66
N GLN A 2 -8.15 -10.03 24.45
CA GLN A 2 -8.81 -10.98 25.37
C GLN A 2 -8.48 -10.70 26.85
N THR A 3 -7.84 -9.57 27.14
CA THR A 3 -7.31 -9.23 28.46
C THR A 3 -7.81 -7.86 28.88
N ALA A 4 -8.10 -7.69 30.16
CA ALA A 4 -8.48 -6.42 30.78
C ALA A 4 -7.85 -6.28 32.16
N ALA A 5 -7.65 -5.04 32.60
CA ALA A 5 -7.20 -4.68 33.92
C ALA A 5 -8.39 -4.46 34.87
N THR A 6 -8.25 -4.94 36.10
CA THR A 6 -9.16 -4.72 37.23
C THR A 6 -8.31 -4.56 38.49
N PRO A 7 -8.73 -3.78 39.49
CA PRO A 7 -8.01 -3.69 40.75
C PRO A 7 -8.03 -5.04 41.49
N LEU A 8 -6.97 -5.30 42.26
CA LEU A 8 -6.80 -6.54 43.03
C LEU A 8 -7.81 -6.63 44.19
N ASP A 9 -8.13 -5.49 44.81
CA ASP A 9 -9.20 -5.38 45.78
C ASP A 9 -10.50 -4.99 45.06
N ALA A 10 -11.56 -5.75 45.30
CA ALA A 10 -12.87 -5.59 44.67
C ALA A 10 -13.54 -4.22 44.97
N ASN A 11 -13.08 -3.50 45.98
CA ASN A 11 -13.57 -2.16 46.33
C ASN A 11 -12.55 -1.05 46.07
N ALA A 12 -11.35 -1.36 45.59
CA ALA A 12 -10.36 -0.34 45.26
C ALA A 12 -10.67 0.37 43.92
N THR A 13 -10.14 1.58 43.80
CA THR A 13 -10.09 2.34 42.55
C THR A 13 -9.04 1.73 41.62
N LEU A 14 -9.31 1.70 40.31
CA LEU A 14 -8.26 1.43 39.32
C LEU A 14 -7.63 2.76 38.90
N ASP A 15 -6.39 2.97 39.33
CA ASP A 15 -5.61 4.16 38.99
C ASP A 15 -4.65 3.87 37.83
N ILE A 16 -4.61 4.75 36.84
CA ILE A 16 -3.77 4.66 35.65
C ILE A 16 -3.06 5.99 35.49
N GLU A 17 -1.74 5.95 35.38
CA GLU A 17 -0.91 7.14 35.36
C GLU A 17 -0.10 7.21 34.06
N TRP A 18 -0.04 8.40 33.47
CA TRP A 18 0.90 8.71 32.39
C TRP A 18 1.50 10.09 32.58
N THR A 19 2.67 10.30 32.00
CA THR A 19 3.41 11.57 32.04
C THR A 19 3.37 12.26 30.69
N VAL A 20 3.31 13.59 30.68
CA VAL A 20 3.41 14.45 29.49
C VAL A 20 4.64 15.34 29.61
N GLU A 21 5.32 15.61 28.48
CA GLU A 21 6.61 16.32 28.46
C GLU A 21 6.52 17.76 29.00
N SER A 22 5.43 18.48 28.71
CA SER A 22 5.15 19.81 29.25
C SER A 22 3.85 19.84 30.07
N PRO A 23 3.79 20.54 31.22
CA PRO A 23 2.56 20.72 32.01
C PRO A 23 1.44 21.45 31.25
N THR A 24 1.76 22.18 30.18
CA THR A 24 0.76 22.84 29.32
C THR A 24 0.27 21.94 28.19
N THR A 25 0.85 20.75 28.01
CA THR A 25 0.50 19.82 26.93
C THR A 25 -0.93 19.38 27.09
N GLN A 26 -1.70 19.60 26.04
CA GLN A 26 -3.08 19.17 25.91
C GLN A 26 -3.12 17.71 25.44
N CYS A 27 -4.04 16.90 25.97
CA CYS A 27 -4.15 15.49 25.62
C CYS A 27 -5.59 15.00 25.43
N TYR A 28 -5.78 13.98 24.61
CA TYR A 28 -7.04 13.29 24.37
C TYR A 28 -6.92 11.82 24.79
N PRO A 29 -7.48 11.44 25.94
CA PRO A 29 -7.60 10.04 26.33
C PRO A 29 -8.78 9.38 25.60
N TYR A 30 -8.54 8.22 25.01
CA TYR A 30 -9.54 7.30 24.45
C TYR A 30 -9.53 6.03 25.28
N LEU A 31 -10.68 5.67 25.85
CA LEU A 31 -10.83 4.59 26.83
C LEU A 31 -11.82 3.55 26.34
N TYR A 32 -11.47 2.27 26.47
CA TYR A 32 -12.21 1.16 25.86
C TYR A 32 -12.75 0.18 26.93
N PHE A 33 -14.08 0.04 27.00
CA PHE A 33 -14.79 -0.68 28.09
C PHE A 33 -15.73 -1.83 27.65
N PRO A 34 -15.26 -2.85 26.91
CA PRO A 34 -16.05 -4.07 26.75
C PRO A 34 -16.06 -4.90 28.06
N GLU A 35 -17.21 -5.48 28.42
CA GLU A 35 -17.35 -6.48 29.47
C GLU A 35 -16.82 -7.82 28.95
N LEU A 36 -15.63 -8.20 29.41
CA LEU A 36 -14.95 -9.43 29.01
C LEU A 36 -15.28 -10.62 29.94
N GLN A 37 -15.98 -10.39 31.06
CA GLN A 37 -16.34 -11.43 32.02
C GLN A 37 -17.82 -11.81 31.86
N THR A 38 -18.13 -13.11 31.92
CA THR A 38 -19.52 -13.57 31.99
C THR A 38 -20.07 -13.29 33.39
N LEU A 39 -21.07 -12.41 33.48
CA LEU A 39 -21.70 -11.98 34.73
C LEU A 39 -22.78 -12.98 35.19
N GLN A 40 -22.86 -13.29 36.48
CA GLN A 40 -24.00 -14.01 37.04
C GLN A 40 -25.23 -13.10 37.15
N ALA A 41 -26.43 -13.68 37.36
CA ALA A 41 -27.69 -12.92 37.38
C ALA A 41 -27.75 -11.78 38.42
N ASN A 42 -26.92 -11.82 39.48
CA ASN A 42 -26.83 -10.80 40.51
C ASN A 42 -25.57 -9.93 40.41
N ASP A 43 -24.71 -10.19 39.43
CA ASP A 43 -23.49 -9.42 39.23
C ASP A 43 -23.79 -8.14 38.45
N THR A 44 -23.23 -7.04 38.94
CA THR A 44 -23.33 -5.73 38.31
C THR A 44 -21.96 -5.07 38.32
N ARG A 45 -21.60 -4.48 37.18
CA ARG A 45 -20.40 -3.65 37.07
C ARG A 45 -20.78 -2.24 36.66
N GLU A 46 -20.56 -1.30 37.57
CA GLU A 46 -20.85 0.11 37.36
C GLU A 46 -19.78 0.99 38.03
N PHE A 47 -19.12 1.85 37.26
CA PHE A 47 -18.06 2.72 37.77
C PHE A 47 -18.05 4.10 37.09
N ASN A 48 -17.44 5.08 37.76
CA ASN A 48 -17.23 6.43 37.25
C ASN A 48 -15.78 6.64 36.84
N LEU A 49 -15.54 7.50 35.86
CA LEU A 49 -14.22 7.97 35.46
C LEU A 49 -13.93 9.32 36.08
N MET A 50 -12.74 9.45 36.66
CA MET A 50 -12.19 10.71 37.09
C MET A 50 -10.82 10.93 36.47
N LEU A 51 -10.51 12.16 36.10
CA LEU A 51 -9.19 12.55 35.62
C LEU A 51 -8.63 13.61 36.56
N ASN A 52 -7.47 13.34 37.16
CA ASN A 52 -6.82 14.20 38.16
C ASN A 52 -7.77 14.57 39.32
N GLY A 53 -8.61 13.63 39.75
CA GLY A 53 -9.60 13.83 40.81
C GLY A 53 -10.87 14.57 40.39
N ALA A 54 -10.97 15.07 39.15
CA ALA A 54 -12.17 15.69 38.61
C ALA A 54 -13.05 14.66 37.89
N PHE A 55 -14.38 14.75 38.05
CA PHE A 55 -15.31 13.87 37.35
C PHE A 55 -15.23 14.09 35.84
N LEU A 56 -14.93 13.01 35.10
CA LEU A 56 -14.82 13.03 33.64
C LEU A 56 -16.11 12.53 33.00
N TYR A 57 -16.53 11.31 33.35
CA TYR A 57 -17.67 10.64 32.71
C TYR A 57 -18.19 9.47 33.56
N GLY A 58 -19.49 9.16 33.47
CA GLY A 58 -20.10 8.01 34.14
C GLY A 58 -21.55 8.26 34.56
N PRO A 59 -22.24 7.24 35.10
CA PRO A 59 -21.72 5.89 35.34
C PRO A 59 -21.60 5.07 34.05
N ILE A 60 -20.54 4.28 33.94
CA ILE A 60 -20.30 3.33 32.84
C ILE A 60 -20.84 1.97 33.24
N LEU A 61 -21.61 1.34 32.34
CA LEU A 61 -22.12 -0.02 32.48
C LEU A 61 -21.59 -0.84 31.29
N PRO A 62 -20.41 -1.47 31.42
CA PRO A 62 -19.81 -2.22 30.32
C PRO A 62 -20.74 -3.31 29.80
N THR A 63 -20.89 -3.38 28.48
CA THR A 63 -21.59 -4.48 27.80
C THR A 63 -20.61 -5.30 26.98
N LEU A 64 -21.05 -6.40 26.36
CA LEU A 64 -20.21 -7.17 25.45
C LEU A 64 -19.74 -6.34 24.24
N ASP A 65 -20.49 -5.31 23.86
CA ASP A 65 -20.09 -4.37 22.83
C ASP A 65 -19.07 -3.35 23.36
N MET A 66 -18.10 -3.00 22.52
CA MET A 66 -17.05 -2.05 22.86
C MET A 66 -17.63 -0.64 23.00
N GLU A 67 -17.67 -0.14 24.24
CA GLU A 67 -17.91 1.28 24.52
C GLU A 67 -16.60 2.06 24.50
N ILE A 68 -16.55 3.16 23.74
CA ILE A 68 -15.40 4.07 23.65
C ILE A 68 -15.78 5.38 24.33
N VAL A 69 -15.02 5.76 25.35
CA VAL A 69 -15.17 7.06 26.03
C VAL A 69 -13.99 7.94 25.69
N TYR A 70 -14.28 9.13 25.17
CA TYR A 70 -13.29 10.17 24.87
C TYR A 70 -13.93 11.54 25.09
N ASP A 71 -13.09 12.54 25.34
CA ASP A 71 -13.51 13.94 25.46
C ASP A 71 -13.37 14.67 24.11
N LYS A 72 -14.29 15.59 23.83
CA LYS A 72 -14.23 16.43 22.63
C LYS A 72 -13.23 17.57 22.77
N LEU A 73 -12.94 17.98 24.00
CA LEU A 73 -11.96 19.00 24.30
C LEU A 73 -10.71 18.36 24.91
N PRO A 74 -9.52 18.90 24.61
CA PRO A 74 -8.30 18.34 25.17
C PRO A 74 -8.21 18.65 26.66
N ASN A 75 -7.78 17.65 27.42
CA ASN A 75 -7.54 17.77 28.84
C ASN A 75 -6.09 18.20 29.10
N GLN A 76 -5.88 19.09 30.07
CA GLN A 76 -4.53 19.44 30.53
C GLN A 76 -4.18 18.62 31.78
N CYS A 77 -3.01 18.00 31.76
CA CYS A 77 -2.48 17.29 32.92
C CYS A 77 -1.84 18.28 33.89
N THR A 78 -2.15 18.19 35.18
CA THR A 78 -1.48 18.98 36.23
C THR A 78 -0.07 18.45 36.47
N ASP A 79 0.91 19.35 36.57
CA ASP A 79 2.32 19.00 36.90
C ASP A 79 2.96 17.95 35.98
N GLY A 80 2.55 17.90 34.71
CA GLY A 80 3.10 16.95 33.73
C GLY A 80 2.69 15.49 33.97
N LYS A 81 1.72 15.24 34.85
CA LYS A 81 1.22 13.89 35.18
C LYS A 81 -0.31 13.87 35.11
N CYS A 82 -0.84 12.87 34.42
CA CYS A 82 -2.26 12.59 34.42
C CYS A 82 -2.55 11.30 35.18
N VAL A 83 -3.59 11.32 36.00
CA VAL A 83 -4.08 10.19 36.78
C VAL A 83 -5.55 9.96 36.41
N LEU A 84 -5.81 8.91 35.63
CA LEU A 84 -7.16 8.42 35.36
C LEU A 84 -7.55 7.43 36.44
N GLN A 85 -8.73 7.62 37.01
CA GLN A 85 -9.26 6.83 38.11
C GLN A 85 -10.61 6.25 37.71
N LEU A 86 -10.75 4.93 37.81
CA LEU A 86 -12.05 4.26 37.68
C LEU A 86 -12.53 3.91 39.09
N THR A 87 -13.63 4.51 39.51
CA THR A 87 -14.16 4.33 40.87
C THR A 87 -15.45 3.55 40.84
N LYS A 88 -15.48 2.42 41.55
CA LYS A 88 -16.67 1.58 41.73
C LYS A 88 -17.82 2.38 42.36
N THR A 89 -19.01 2.29 41.80
CA THR A 89 -20.21 2.90 42.40
C THR A 89 -20.81 2.02 43.51
N PRO A 90 -21.63 2.58 44.41
CA PRO A 90 -22.36 1.78 45.41
C PRO A 90 -23.34 0.75 44.81
N ARG A 91 -23.71 0.89 43.53
CA ARG A 91 -24.62 -0.02 42.83
C ARG A 91 -23.91 -1.24 42.23
N SER A 92 -22.58 -1.21 42.14
CA SER A 92 -21.77 -2.24 41.52
C SER A 92 -21.40 -3.33 42.53
N THR A 93 -21.56 -4.60 42.17
CA THR A 93 -21.02 -5.71 42.95
C THR A 93 -19.56 -5.99 42.58
N LEU A 94 -19.18 -5.77 41.32
CA LEU A 94 -17.85 -6.03 40.78
C LEU A 94 -16.96 -4.79 40.74
N PRO A 95 -15.62 -4.95 40.75
CA PRO A 95 -14.68 -3.85 40.58
C PRO A 95 -14.75 -3.24 39.17
N PRO A 96 -14.15 -2.07 38.91
CA PRO A 96 -14.03 -1.51 37.57
C PRO A 96 -13.19 -2.39 36.64
N ILE A 97 -13.38 -2.26 35.34
CA ILE A 97 -12.63 -2.99 34.32
C ILE A 97 -12.18 -2.03 33.20
N LEU A 98 -10.96 -2.20 32.68
CA LEU A 98 -10.48 -1.47 31.52
C LEU A 98 -9.79 -2.44 30.55
N SER A 99 -10.17 -2.42 29.27
CA SER A 99 -9.53 -3.29 28.27
C SER A 99 -8.33 -2.64 27.60
N ALA A 100 -8.46 -1.36 27.21
CA ALA A 100 -7.38 -0.61 26.58
C ALA A 100 -7.58 0.90 26.81
N TYR A 101 -6.50 1.65 26.64
CA TYR A 101 -6.52 3.11 26.55
C TYR A 101 -5.47 3.61 25.54
N GLU A 102 -5.77 4.72 24.88
CA GLU A 102 -4.84 5.46 24.02
C GLU A 102 -4.82 6.93 24.47
N VAL A 103 -3.66 7.57 24.44
CA VAL A 103 -3.51 8.99 24.80
C VAL A 103 -2.80 9.70 23.66
N TYR A 104 -3.46 10.70 23.08
CA TYR A 104 -2.88 11.56 22.04
C TYR A 104 -2.52 12.92 22.63
N THR A 105 -1.32 13.43 22.36
CA THR A 105 -0.91 14.78 22.75
C THR A 105 -1.11 15.76 21.60
N VAL A 106 -1.49 17.00 21.91
CA VAL A 106 -1.55 18.10 20.95
C VAL A 106 -0.14 18.62 20.73
N MET A 107 0.30 18.63 19.47
CA MET A 107 1.55 19.28 19.07
C MET A 107 1.25 20.64 18.45
N ASP A 108 1.75 21.69 19.09
CA ASP A 108 1.67 23.06 18.56
C ASP A 108 2.88 23.34 17.66
N PHE A 109 2.63 23.86 16.46
CA PHE A 109 3.66 24.22 15.48
C PHE A 109 3.78 25.75 15.37
N PRO A 110 4.52 26.43 16.25
CA PRO A 110 4.69 27.89 16.18
C PRO A 110 5.65 28.35 15.08
N GLN A 111 6.30 27.40 14.39
CA GLN A 111 7.29 27.64 13.33
C GLN A 111 6.58 27.74 11.98
N LEU A 112 7.12 28.56 11.08
CA LEU A 112 6.70 28.57 9.68
C LEU A 112 7.13 27.25 9.00
N GLU A 113 6.31 26.79 8.06
CA GLU A 113 6.61 25.63 7.20
C GLU A 113 7.89 25.85 6.38
N THR A 114 8.54 24.76 5.98
CA THR A 114 9.74 24.78 5.13
C THR A 114 9.46 25.51 3.82
N ASN A 115 10.45 26.21 3.30
CA ASN A 115 10.36 26.90 2.01
C ASN A 115 9.85 25.97 0.90
N ASP A 116 8.80 26.40 0.18
CA ASP A 116 8.10 25.59 -0.82
C ASP A 116 9.02 25.04 -1.93
N ASP A 117 10.01 25.81 -2.37
CA ASP A 117 10.93 25.37 -3.44
C ASP A 117 11.81 24.20 -2.95
N ASP A 118 12.24 24.26 -1.69
CA ASP A 118 13.02 23.19 -1.06
C ASP A 118 12.15 21.96 -0.81
N VAL A 119 10.88 22.14 -0.39
CA VAL A 119 9.91 21.03 -0.23
C VAL A 119 9.68 20.34 -1.57
N ASN A 120 9.41 21.09 -2.63
CA ASN A 120 9.17 20.53 -3.96
C ASN A 120 10.43 19.85 -4.51
N GLY A 121 11.59 20.49 -4.37
CA GLY A 121 12.87 19.95 -4.82
C GLY A 121 13.23 18.63 -4.13
N ILE A 122 13.10 18.56 -2.81
CA ILE A 122 13.44 17.34 -2.07
C ILE A 122 12.41 16.22 -2.27
N ARG A 123 11.13 16.55 -2.49
CA ARG A 123 10.09 15.56 -2.82
C ARG A 123 10.25 15.01 -4.23
N GLU A 124 10.53 15.86 -5.22
CA GLU A 124 10.84 15.39 -6.57
C GLU A 124 12.09 14.50 -6.58
N PHE A 125 13.10 14.86 -5.77
CA PHE A 125 14.27 14.02 -5.56
C PHE A 125 13.91 12.68 -4.90
N GLN A 126 13.08 12.70 -3.86
CA GLN A 126 12.57 11.51 -3.18
C GLN A 126 11.86 10.57 -4.17
N ASP A 127 10.97 11.12 -5.00
CA ASP A 127 10.21 10.39 -6.01
C ASP A 127 11.12 9.79 -7.08
N THR A 128 12.13 10.54 -7.52
CA THR A 128 13.07 10.10 -8.55
C THR A 128 13.82 8.82 -8.16
N TYR A 129 14.11 8.65 -6.87
CA TYR A 129 14.86 7.50 -6.35
C TYR A 129 13.99 6.50 -5.56
N ASP A 130 12.67 6.69 -5.52
CA ASP A 130 11.73 5.90 -4.69
C ASP A 130 12.24 5.75 -3.24
N LEU A 131 12.68 6.87 -2.64
CA LEU A 131 13.25 6.90 -1.30
C LEU A 131 12.14 6.76 -0.23
N ARG A 132 12.09 5.59 0.41
CA ARG A 132 11.09 5.25 1.44
C ARG A 132 11.68 5.30 2.85
N ARG A 133 11.96 6.51 3.36
CA ARG A 133 12.40 6.75 4.73
C ARG A 133 11.21 7.08 5.64
N ILE A 134 11.14 6.47 6.82
CA ILE A 134 10.06 6.71 7.80
C ILE A 134 10.05 8.18 8.24
N THR A 135 11.24 8.77 8.38
CA THR A 135 11.46 10.16 8.78
C THR A 135 11.13 11.17 7.67
N TRP A 136 10.98 10.73 6.41
CA TRP A 136 10.66 11.60 5.27
C TRP A 136 9.15 11.72 5.06
N GLN A 137 8.45 12.13 6.12
CA GLN A 137 7.00 12.34 6.14
C GLN A 137 6.70 13.73 6.72
N GLY A 138 5.63 14.37 6.23
CA GLY A 138 5.29 15.73 6.66
C GLY A 138 6.30 16.76 6.14
N ASP A 139 6.52 17.81 6.91
CA ASP A 139 7.42 18.91 6.56
C ASP A 139 8.91 18.49 6.72
N PRO A 140 9.81 18.83 5.77
CA PRO A 140 11.21 18.40 5.80
C PRO A 140 12.03 18.91 6.99
N CYS A 141 11.74 20.10 7.49
CA CYS A 141 12.56 20.77 8.51
C CYS A 141 11.84 20.95 9.84
N VAL A 142 10.51 21.12 9.86
CA VAL A 142 9.76 21.48 11.06
C VAL A 142 8.75 20.42 11.50
N PRO A 143 8.65 20.14 12.82
CA PRO A 143 9.50 20.66 13.89
C PRO A 143 10.91 20.08 13.80
N ASN A 144 11.91 20.83 14.27
CA ASN A 144 13.32 20.41 14.26
C ASN A 144 13.54 18.98 14.80
N GLN A 145 12.77 18.55 15.81
CA GLN A 145 12.87 17.22 16.41
C GLN A 145 12.40 16.07 15.51
N PHE A 146 11.63 16.37 14.46
CA PHE A 146 11.15 15.43 13.44
C PHE A 146 11.64 15.79 12.04
N SER A 147 12.68 16.63 11.94
CA SER A 147 13.33 16.92 10.66
C SER A 147 13.77 15.62 9.97
N TRP A 148 13.67 15.63 8.65
CA TRP A 148 13.93 14.43 7.86
C TRP A 148 15.38 13.95 8.04
N GLU A 149 15.55 12.64 8.24
CA GLU A 149 16.88 12.06 8.45
C GLU A 149 17.77 12.31 7.23
N GLY A 150 19.01 12.76 7.47
CA GLY A 150 19.95 13.12 6.42
C GLY A 150 19.79 14.55 5.91
N LEU A 151 18.74 15.27 6.33
CA LEU A 151 18.65 16.72 6.10
C LEU A 151 19.25 17.49 7.26
N LYS A 152 19.86 18.63 6.94
CA LYS A 152 20.02 19.73 7.90
C LYS A 152 19.43 20.97 7.28
N CYS A 153 18.60 21.66 8.04
CA CYS A 153 18.00 22.93 7.64
C CYS A 153 18.67 24.08 8.37
N ASN A 154 18.58 25.29 7.81
CA ASN A 154 18.97 26.48 8.56
C ASN A 154 18.02 26.67 9.75
N GLN A 155 18.56 27.19 10.85
CA GLN A 155 17.75 27.53 11.99
C GLN A 155 17.14 28.90 11.73
N SER A 156 15.87 28.94 11.34
CA SER A 156 15.14 30.19 11.16
C SER A 156 14.50 30.66 12.46
N ASP A 157 14.36 31.97 12.61
CA ASP A 157 13.43 32.55 13.58
C ASP A 157 11.98 32.25 13.16
N ASN A 158 10.99 32.46 14.04
CA ASN A 158 9.57 32.23 13.72
C ASN A 158 9.03 33.12 12.57
N SER A 159 9.87 33.95 11.95
CA SER A 159 9.53 34.93 10.92
C SER A 159 10.10 34.57 9.54
N THR A 160 10.92 33.53 9.42
CA THR A 160 11.48 33.08 8.13
C THR A 160 11.26 31.57 7.93
N PRO A 161 10.79 31.13 6.74
CA PRO A 161 10.73 29.71 6.42
C PRO A 161 12.12 29.06 6.44
N PRO A 162 12.30 27.88 7.08
CA PRO A 162 13.54 27.15 7.01
C PRO A 162 13.82 26.62 5.59
N THR A 163 15.09 26.45 5.26
CA THR A 163 15.61 25.95 3.98
C THR A 163 16.64 24.85 4.23
N ILE A 164 16.70 23.85 3.36
CA ILE A 164 17.61 22.72 3.36
C ILE A 164 19.02 23.19 2.97
N ILE A 165 19.98 23.05 3.89
CA ILE A 165 21.38 23.44 3.70
C ILE A 165 22.32 22.23 3.55
N SER A 166 21.89 21.04 3.97
CA SER A 166 22.67 19.81 3.85
C SER A 166 21.77 18.65 3.46
N LEU A 167 22.21 17.83 2.52
CA LEU A 167 21.59 16.58 2.11
C LEU A 167 22.63 15.45 2.17
N ASP A 168 22.43 14.53 3.11
CA ASP A 168 23.21 13.31 3.27
C ASP A 168 22.35 12.08 2.96
N LEU A 169 22.64 11.49 1.81
CA LEU A 169 22.09 10.24 1.34
C LEU A 169 23.22 9.24 1.03
N SER A 170 24.32 9.34 1.78
CA SER A 170 25.36 8.32 1.72
C SER A 170 24.77 6.94 2.05
N SER A 171 25.26 5.88 1.41
CA SER A 171 24.84 4.49 1.68
C SER A 171 23.33 4.24 1.60
N SER A 172 22.61 4.97 0.74
CA SER A 172 21.14 4.95 0.66
C SER A 172 20.59 4.04 -0.44
N GLY A 173 21.44 3.25 -1.10
CA GLY A 173 21.04 2.35 -2.17
C GLY A 173 20.59 3.06 -3.45
N LEU A 174 20.97 4.32 -3.66
CA LEU A 174 20.58 5.10 -4.84
C LEU A 174 21.10 4.44 -6.12
N THR A 175 20.27 4.37 -7.16
CA THR A 175 20.62 3.85 -8.50
C THR A 175 20.19 4.82 -9.59
N GLY A 176 20.70 4.66 -10.82
CA GLY A 176 20.36 5.55 -11.93
C GLY A 176 21.33 6.72 -12.06
N VAL A 177 20.90 7.83 -12.68
CA VAL A 177 21.74 9.04 -12.84
C VAL A 177 21.52 10.02 -11.69
N ILE A 178 22.43 10.96 -11.46
CA ILE A 178 22.24 12.05 -10.50
C ILE A 178 21.10 12.95 -11.00
N ALA A 179 20.03 13.08 -10.22
CA ALA A 179 18.80 13.76 -10.61
C ALA A 179 18.96 15.29 -10.64
N GLU A 180 18.36 15.92 -11.64
CA GLU A 180 18.35 17.39 -11.80
C GLU A 180 17.58 18.10 -10.67
N ALA A 181 16.63 17.41 -10.01
CA ALA A 181 15.82 17.96 -8.92
C ALA A 181 16.64 18.55 -7.76
N ILE A 182 17.89 18.11 -7.54
CA ILE A 182 18.81 18.72 -6.56
C ILE A 182 19.02 20.22 -6.83
N GLN A 183 18.93 20.65 -8.10
CA GLN A 183 19.13 22.04 -8.49
C GLN A 183 18.11 22.99 -7.87
N ASN A 184 16.93 22.49 -7.48
CA ASN A 184 15.88 23.28 -6.83
C ASN A 184 16.26 23.68 -5.40
N LEU A 185 17.21 22.98 -4.77
CA LEU A 185 17.70 23.28 -3.42
C LEU A 185 18.72 24.42 -3.46
N ALA A 186 18.25 25.65 -3.67
CA ALA A 186 19.09 26.82 -3.95
C ALA A 186 20.09 27.18 -2.83
N HIS A 187 19.76 26.80 -1.59
CA HIS A 187 20.56 27.07 -0.40
C HIS A 187 21.45 25.88 0.01
N LEU A 188 21.45 24.79 -0.75
CA LEU A 188 22.21 23.59 -0.43
C LEU A 188 23.71 23.87 -0.41
N GLN A 189 24.36 23.51 0.69
CA GLN A 189 25.78 23.76 0.94
C GLN A 189 26.62 22.48 0.90
N GLN A 190 26.03 21.38 1.38
CA GLN A 190 26.66 20.06 1.46
C GLN A 190 25.77 19.02 0.81
N LEU A 191 26.34 18.28 -0.13
CA LEU A 191 25.69 17.15 -0.80
C LEU A 191 26.57 15.90 -0.64
N ASP A 192 26.07 14.90 0.05
CA ASP A 192 26.71 13.58 0.14
C ASP A 192 25.83 12.51 -0.49
N LEU A 193 26.31 11.92 -1.59
CA LEU A 193 25.69 10.79 -2.28
C LEU A 193 26.67 9.59 -2.36
N SER A 194 27.67 9.56 -1.49
CA SER A 194 28.71 8.54 -1.51
C SER A 194 28.20 7.13 -1.17
N ASN A 195 28.95 6.11 -1.57
CA ASN A 195 28.65 4.70 -1.29
C ASN A 195 27.25 4.27 -1.78
N ASN A 196 26.93 4.62 -3.03
CA ASN A 196 25.68 4.26 -3.68
C ASN A 196 25.97 3.51 -4.99
N SER A 197 24.93 3.22 -5.77
CA SER A 197 25.02 2.58 -7.10
C SER A 197 24.65 3.55 -8.24
N LEU A 198 24.94 4.85 -8.05
CA LEU A 198 24.70 5.88 -9.06
C LEU A 198 25.61 5.66 -10.27
N SER A 199 25.12 6.00 -11.45
CA SER A 199 25.71 5.73 -12.76
C SER A 199 25.57 6.93 -13.68
N GLY A 200 26.20 6.90 -14.86
CA GLY A 200 26.23 8.04 -15.77
C GLY A 200 27.32 9.05 -15.42
N GLY A 201 27.32 10.19 -16.13
CA GLY A 201 28.30 11.25 -15.93
C GLY A 201 27.99 12.15 -14.74
N VAL A 202 29.02 12.82 -14.21
CA VAL A 202 28.86 13.90 -13.22
C VAL A 202 28.19 15.10 -13.92
N PRO A 203 27.01 15.57 -13.47
CA PRO A 203 26.30 16.65 -14.16
C PRO A 203 26.94 18.04 -13.99
N ASP A 204 26.91 18.84 -15.05
CA ASP A 204 27.45 20.21 -15.06
C ASP A 204 26.71 21.15 -14.09
N PHE A 205 25.40 20.95 -13.87
CA PHE A 205 24.56 21.82 -13.04
C PHE A 205 25.04 21.92 -11.58
N LEU A 206 25.79 20.93 -11.09
CA LEU A 206 26.38 20.97 -9.75
C LEU A 206 27.36 22.14 -9.59
N ALA A 207 27.98 22.60 -10.68
CA ALA A 207 28.82 23.79 -10.68
C ALA A 207 28.01 25.09 -10.53
N ASP A 208 26.76 25.12 -10.97
CA ASP A 208 25.90 26.32 -10.98
C ASP A 208 25.24 26.60 -9.62
N MET A 209 25.17 25.59 -8.76
CA MET A 209 24.65 25.73 -7.40
C MET A 209 25.60 26.61 -6.57
N LYS A 210 25.15 27.83 -6.23
CA LYS A 210 26.01 28.90 -5.67
C LYS A 210 26.50 28.63 -4.26
N SER A 211 25.67 27.95 -3.46
CA SER A 211 25.91 27.71 -2.03
C SER A 211 26.75 26.46 -1.75
N LEU A 212 26.89 25.55 -2.74
CA LEU A 212 27.63 24.31 -2.58
C LEU A 212 29.12 24.56 -2.36
N PHE A 213 29.62 24.07 -1.22
CA PHE A 213 31.05 24.03 -0.91
C PHE A 213 31.55 22.60 -0.67
N LEU A 214 30.66 21.60 -0.53
CA LEU A 214 31.04 20.20 -0.39
C LEU A 214 30.13 19.30 -1.23
N ILE A 215 30.76 18.46 -2.07
CA ILE A 215 30.10 17.43 -2.87
C ILE A 215 30.90 16.15 -2.72
N ASN A 216 30.25 15.10 -2.21
CA ASN A 216 30.84 13.77 -2.07
C ASN A 216 30.05 12.77 -2.93
N LEU A 217 30.69 12.27 -3.99
CA LEU A 217 30.17 11.27 -4.91
C LEU A 217 31.04 10.01 -4.92
N SER A 218 31.85 9.79 -3.87
CA SER A 218 32.75 8.64 -3.83
C SER A 218 32.00 7.31 -3.83
N ASP A 219 32.68 6.24 -4.23
CA ASP A 219 32.17 4.87 -4.10
C ASP A 219 30.81 4.68 -4.80
N ASN A 220 30.77 5.06 -6.08
CA ASN A 220 29.61 4.89 -6.96
C ASN A 220 30.06 4.21 -8.28
N ASN A 221 29.14 4.09 -9.25
CA ASN A 221 29.41 3.56 -10.58
C ASN A 221 29.38 4.66 -11.68
N LEU A 222 29.79 5.88 -11.32
CA LEU A 222 29.83 7.01 -12.24
C LEU A 222 30.90 6.78 -13.33
N CYS A 223 30.63 7.30 -14.53
CA CYS A 223 31.47 7.08 -15.71
C CYS A 223 31.72 8.37 -16.50
N GLY A 224 32.85 8.41 -17.21
CA GLY A 224 33.20 9.54 -18.07
C GLY A 224 34.07 10.60 -17.38
N TRP A 225 33.92 11.85 -17.81
CA TRP A 225 34.79 12.95 -17.42
C TRP A 225 34.13 13.77 -16.31
N VAL A 226 34.94 14.26 -15.36
CA VAL A 226 34.47 15.30 -14.43
C VAL A 226 34.44 16.64 -15.18
N PRO A 227 33.30 17.36 -15.15
CA PRO A 227 33.20 18.70 -15.71
C PRO A 227 34.30 19.65 -15.24
N LYS A 228 34.94 20.35 -16.18
CA LYS A 228 35.96 21.37 -15.84
C LYS A 228 35.40 22.47 -14.94
N THR A 229 34.13 22.84 -15.13
CA THR A 229 33.40 23.82 -14.33
C THR A 229 33.36 23.45 -12.85
N ILE A 230 33.29 22.16 -12.51
CA ILE A 230 33.33 21.66 -11.14
C ILE A 230 34.76 21.70 -10.59
N VAL A 231 35.74 21.22 -11.38
CA VAL A 231 37.15 21.18 -10.98
C VAL A 231 37.73 22.59 -10.73
N GLU A 232 37.28 23.58 -11.49
CA GLU A 232 37.76 24.96 -11.42
C GLU A 232 36.96 25.82 -10.42
N LYS A 233 35.88 25.30 -9.81
CA LYS A 233 35.04 26.04 -8.85
C LYS A 233 35.82 26.27 -7.54
N LYS A 234 36.21 27.53 -7.31
CA LYS A 234 36.95 27.94 -6.10
C LYS A 234 36.15 27.66 -4.83
N GLY A 235 36.79 27.04 -3.84
CA GLY A 235 36.20 26.77 -2.53
C GLY A 235 35.36 25.50 -2.45
N LEU A 236 35.14 24.80 -3.58
CA LEU A 236 34.43 23.52 -3.60
C LEU A 236 35.37 22.38 -3.18
N LYS A 237 34.95 21.61 -2.17
CA LYS A 237 35.51 20.28 -1.86
C LYS A 237 34.74 19.24 -2.64
N PHE A 238 35.39 18.60 -3.61
CA PHE A 238 34.77 17.63 -4.50
C PHE A 238 35.47 16.27 -4.38
N ASN A 239 34.73 15.22 -4.05
CA ASN A 239 35.25 13.85 -3.95
C ASN A 239 34.51 12.93 -4.92
N VAL A 240 35.28 12.19 -5.73
CA VAL A 240 34.80 11.18 -6.70
C VAL A 240 35.63 9.90 -6.64
N GLU A 241 36.43 9.72 -5.59
CA GLU A 241 37.24 8.52 -5.42
C GLU A 241 36.38 7.25 -5.37
N GLY A 242 36.93 6.09 -5.71
CA GLY A 242 36.16 4.83 -5.69
C GLY A 242 35.19 4.62 -6.86
N ASN A 243 35.07 5.57 -7.81
CA ASN A 243 34.31 5.36 -9.05
C ASN A 243 35.18 4.68 -10.14
N PRO A 244 34.88 3.42 -10.54
CA PRO A 244 35.77 2.62 -11.39
C PRO A 244 35.87 3.11 -12.84
N HIS A 245 34.93 3.95 -13.29
CA HIS A 245 34.80 4.38 -14.69
C HIS A 245 34.95 5.89 -14.89
N ILE A 246 35.36 6.66 -13.86
CA ILE A 246 35.71 8.07 -13.99
C ILE A 246 37.13 8.22 -14.55
N ILE A 247 37.29 9.05 -15.58
CA ILE A 247 38.57 9.37 -16.20
C ILE A 247 39.07 10.69 -15.62
N SER A 248 40.06 10.63 -14.72
CA SER A 248 40.60 11.81 -14.03
C SER A 248 41.65 12.61 -14.83
N LYS A 249 42.04 12.16 -16.04
CA LYS A 249 43.06 12.84 -16.88
C LYS A 249 42.73 12.82 -18.37
N SER A 250 42.85 13.98 -19.01
CA SER A 250 42.66 14.21 -20.46
C SER A 250 43.71 13.49 -21.31
N GLY A 251 43.36 12.32 -21.84
CA GLY A 251 44.11 11.58 -22.86
C GLY A 251 43.20 11.14 -24.02
N PRO A 252 43.74 10.94 -25.25
CA PRO A 252 42.92 10.75 -26.44
C PRO A 252 42.42 9.31 -26.57
N PHE A 253 41.11 9.19 -26.84
CA PHE A 253 40.41 8.03 -27.39
C PHE A 253 40.50 6.69 -26.65
N ILE A 254 39.66 6.52 -25.63
CA ILE A 254 38.98 5.25 -25.35
C ILE A 254 37.49 5.56 -25.12
N PHE A 255 36.65 5.29 -26.12
CA PHE A 255 35.19 5.34 -25.98
C PHE A 255 34.72 4.10 -25.21
N PHE A 256 34.65 4.18 -23.88
CA PHE A 256 33.67 3.38 -23.15
C PHE A 256 32.33 4.11 -23.27
N LEU A 257 31.42 3.56 -24.06
CA LEU A 257 30.04 4.03 -24.10
C LEU A 257 29.43 3.84 -22.70
N CYS A 258 29.29 4.93 -21.93
CA CYS A 258 28.33 4.95 -20.83
C CYS A 258 26.99 4.50 -21.41
N ARG A 259 26.54 3.29 -21.08
CA ARG A 259 25.24 2.76 -21.51
C ARG A 259 24.13 3.56 -20.81
N GLN A 260 23.80 4.71 -21.36
CA GLN A 260 22.56 5.42 -21.01
C GLN A 260 21.40 4.55 -21.53
N LYS A 261 20.63 3.94 -20.64
CA LYS A 261 19.25 3.58 -20.99
C LYS A 261 18.55 4.90 -21.29
N ARG A 262 18.41 5.25 -22.57
CA ARG A 262 17.67 6.45 -22.98
C ARG A 262 16.24 6.35 -22.47
N SER A 263 15.89 7.23 -21.55
CA SER A 263 14.50 7.60 -21.29
C SER A 263 14.00 8.39 -22.50
N LEU A 264 13.02 7.84 -23.21
CA LEU A 264 12.31 8.54 -24.29
C LEU A 264 11.46 9.65 -23.67
N LYS A 265 11.99 10.88 -23.65
CA LYS A 265 11.16 12.09 -23.47
C LYS A 265 10.29 12.24 -24.73
N VAL A 266 8.99 11.97 -24.60
CA VAL A 266 7.99 12.35 -25.60
C VAL A 266 7.78 13.86 -25.49
N SER A 267 8.38 14.62 -26.39
CA SER A 267 8.11 16.05 -26.56
C SER A 267 6.84 16.24 -27.39
N GLY A 268 5.78 16.79 -26.80
CA GLY A 268 4.64 17.34 -27.54
C GLY A 268 5.03 18.59 -28.34
N PRO A 269 4.22 19.00 -29.34
CA PRO A 269 4.57 20.10 -30.24
C PRO A 269 4.47 21.49 -29.55
N PRO A 270 5.18 22.51 -30.06
CA PRO A 270 5.30 23.81 -29.40
C PRO A 270 4.05 24.67 -29.57
N SER A 271 3.57 25.27 -28.47
CA SER A 271 2.55 26.31 -28.48
C SER A 271 3.15 27.65 -28.92
N SER A 272 2.57 28.25 -29.95
CA SER A 272 2.90 29.60 -30.42
C SER A 272 2.29 30.65 -29.50
N ASN A 273 3.12 31.55 -28.99
CA ASN A 273 2.73 32.77 -28.29
C ASN A 273 1.87 33.69 -29.16
N GLY A 274 0.74 34.13 -28.60
CA GLY A 274 -0.04 35.28 -29.07
C GLY A 274 -0.41 36.17 -27.87
N PRO A 275 -0.41 37.52 -28.00
CA PRO A 275 -0.56 38.41 -26.86
C PRO A 275 -2.04 38.65 -26.49
N SER A 276 -2.26 38.86 -25.19
CA SER A 276 -3.54 39.19 -24.56
C SER A 276 -4.20 40.46 -25.12
N PRO A 277 -5.54 40.55 -25.03
CA PRO A 277 -6.20 41.80 -24.68
C PRO A 277 -7.05 41.67 -23.42
N ALA A 278 -7.09 42.76 -22.68
CA ALA A 278 -7.76 42.92 -21.40
C ALA A 278 -9.28 43.16 -21.51
N SER A 279 -9.95 42.83 -20.41
CA SER A 279 -11.12 43.48 -19.80
C SER A 279 -12.54 42.88 -19.96
N SER A 280 -13.10 42.61 -18.76
CA SER A 280 -14.46 42.91 -18.27
C SER A 280 -15.61 41.90 -18.39
N HIS A 281 -16.17 41.60 -17.20
CA HIS A 281 -17.56 41.29 -16.84
C HIS A 281 -17.96 39.86 -16.41
N GLY A 282 -18.39 39.76 -15.13
CA GLY A 282 -19.54 38.97 -14.69
C GLY A 282 -19.26 37.66 -13.95
N PRO A 283 -19.84 37.40 -12.75
CA PRO A 283 -19.67 36.16 -12.01
C PRO A 283 -20.78 35.14 -12.35
N SER A 284 -20.42 33.86 -12.58
CA SER A 284 -21.19 32.62 -12.32
C SER A 284 -20.53 31.42 -13.00
N PRO A 285 -20.82 30.17 -12.60
CA PRO A 285 -20.67 29.58 -11.28
C PRO A 285 -19.58 28.49 -11.30
N ALA A 286 -19.08 28.12 -10.12
CA ALA A 286 -18.09 27.08 -9.93
C ALA A 286 -18.52 25.73 -10.55
N SER A 287 -17.79 25.26 -11.56
CA SER A 287 -17.68 23.83 -11.84
C SER A 287 -16.78 23.24 -10.77
N SER A 288 -17.39 22.61 -9.78
CA SER A 288 -16.73 21.76 -8.80
C SER A 288 -15.96 20.67 -9.55
N GLU A 289 -14.65 20.81 -9.66
CA GLU A 289 -13.79 19.64 -9.77
C GLU A 289 -13.97 18.84 -8.49
N LEU A 290 -14.71 17.75 -8.63
CA LEU A 290 -15.03 16.81 -7.58
C LEU A 290 -13.73 16.08 -7.19
N THR A 291 -12.96 16.63 -6.25
CA THR A 291 -12.02 15.85 -5.47
C THR A 291 -12.84 14.94 -4.55
N VAL A 292 -13.26 13.80 -5.07
CA VAL A 292 -13.99 12.78 -4.32
C VAL A 292 -13.03 12.16 -3.30
N THR A 293 -12.97 12.74 -2.11
CA THR A 293 -12.76 11.95 -0.91
C THR A 293 -14.04 11.10 -0.74
N THR A 294 -14.02 9.85 -1.22
CA THR A 294 -15.15 8.92 -1.05
C THR A 294 -15.37 8.70 0.45
N ARG A 295 -16.35 9.39 1.02
CA ARG A 295 -16.88 9.05 2.34
C ARG A 295 -17.65 7.74 2.18
N ILE A 296 -17.16 6.67 2.82
CA ILE A 296 -17.90 5.40 2.93
C ILE A 296 -19.27 5.72 3.53
N THR A 297 -20.35 5.43 2.79
CA THR A 297 -21.70 5.83 3.17
C THR A 297 -22.39 4.75 4.01
N ARG A 298 -23.01 5.14 5.13
CA ARG A 298 -23.87 4.23 5.89
C ARG A 298 -25.28 4.22 5.29
N PHE A 299 -25.77 3.03 4.96
CA PHE A 299 -27.12 2.78 4.48
C PHE A 299 -27.96 2.08 5.55
N THR A 300 -29.26 2.35 5.55
CA THR A 300 -30.26 1.60 6.32
C THR A 300 -30.61 0.29 5.62
N TYR A 301 -31.09 -0.71 6.36
CA TYR A 301 -31.48 -1.99 5.76
C TYR A 301 -32.65 -1.83 4.77
N SER A 302 -33.55 -0.88 5.02
CA SER A 302 -34.61 -0.51 4.07
C SER A 302 -34.04 0.01 2.74
N GLN A 303 -32.97 0.81 2.78
CA GLN A 303 -32.27 1.25 1.57
C GLN A 303 -31.57 0.08 0.88
N VAL A 304 -30.95 -0.85 1.63
CA VAL A 304 -30.33 -2.07 1.09
C VAL A 304 -31.37 -2.95 0.37
N THR A 305 -32.54 -3.12 1.00
CA THR A 305 -33.66 -3.86 0.42
C THR A 305 -34.17 -3.18 -0.85
N THR A 306 -34.27 -1.85 -0.84
CA THR A 306 -34.72 -1.07 -2.01
C THR A 306 -33.70 -1.13 -3.16
N MET A 307 -32.40 -0.92 -2.89
CA MET A 307 -31.36 -0.90 -3.92
C MET A 307 -31.21 -2.27 -4.60
N THR A 308 -31.43 -3.36 -3.88
CA THR A 308 -31.35 -4.74 -4.40
C THR A 308 -32.67 -5.24 -5.00
N LYS A 309 -33.71 -4.38 -5.06
CA LYS A 309 -35.07 -4.76 -5.48
C LYS A 309 -35.59 -5.98 -4.70
N ASN A 310 -35.43 -5.94 -3.38
CA ASN A 310 -35.79 -7.01 -2.48
C ASN A 310 -34.98 -8.30 -2.77
N PHE A 311 -33.66 -8.14 -2.90
CA PHE A 311 -32.70 -9.24 -3.10
C PHE A 311 -32.98 -10.11 -4.35
N GLN A 312 -33.50 -9.49 -5.42
CA GLN A 312 -34.03 -10.23 -6.59
C GLN A 312 -32.96 -10.96 -7.40
N ARG A 313 -31.77 -10.39 -7.55
CA ARG A 313 -30.72 -10.90 -8.45
C ARG A 313 -29.43 -11.18 -7.69
N VAL A 314 -29.19 -12.46 -7.43
CA VAL A 314 -27.92 -12.96 -6.93
C VAL A 314 -26.87 -12.92 -8.05
N ILE A 315 -25.69 -12.42 -7.73
CA ILE A 315 -24.52 -12.36 -8.63
C ILE A 315 -23.31 -13.13 -8.08
N GLY A 316 -23.37 -13.61 -6.84
CA GLY A 316 -22.37 -14.49 -6.25
C GLY A 316 -22.87 -15.11 -4.94
N GLU A 317 -22.40 -16.30 -4.63
CA GLU A 317 -22.67 -17.00 -3.36
C GLU A 317 -21.36 -17.55 -2.81
N GLY A 318 -21.09 -17.31 -1.53
CA GLY A 318 -19.88 -17.78 -0.85
C GLY A 318 -20.15 -18.17 0.60
N GLY A 319 -19.09 -18.61 1.30
CA GLY A 319 -19.18 -19.03 2.70
C GLY A 319 -19.61 -17.92 3.69
N PHE A 320 -19.62 -16.68 3.23
CA PHE A 320 -19.82 -15.48 4.05
C PHE A 320 -21.14 -14.75 3.74
N GLY A 321 -21.93 -15.27 2.81
CA GLY A 321 -23.20 -14.68 2.42
C GLY A 321 -23.42 -14.63 0.91
N SER A 322 -24.56 -14.06 0.52
CA SER A 322 -24.96 -13.89 -0.88
C SER A 322 -24.67 -12.46 -1.32
N VAL A 323 -24.19 -12.33 -2.56
CA VAL A 323 -23.91 -11.03 -3.20
C VAL A 323 -25.02 -10.76 -4.22
N TYR A 324 -25.62 -9.58 -4.13
CA TYR A 324 -26.74 -9.15 -4.97
C TYR A 324 -26.36 -7.95 -5.84
N LEU A 325 -26.94 -7.88 -7.03
CA LEU A 325 -26.87 -6.66 -7.83
C LEU A 325 -27.79 -5.59 -7.22
N GLY A 326 -27.25 -4.40 -6.97
CA GLY A 326 -27.99 -3.25 -6.48
C GLY A 326 -27.82 -2.00 -7.34
N PHE A 327 -28.64 -0.98 -7.06
CA PHE A 327 -28.56 0.33 -7.69
C PHE A 327 -28.64 1.45 -6.65
N VAL A 328 -27.58 2.26 -6.53
CA VAL A 328 -27.57 3.49 -5.71
C VAL A 328 -28.10 4.66 -6.54
N ASN A 329 -28.96 5.48 -5.93
CA ASN A 329 -29.62 6.63 -6.58
C ASN A 329 -30.36 6.29 -7.88
N GLY A 330 -30.72 5.01 -8.09
CA GLY A 330 -31.44 4.53 -9.27
C GLY A 330 -30.60 4.37 -10.56
N ALA A 331 -29.30 4.67 -10.53
CA ALA A 331 -28.45 4.63 -11.74
C ALA A 331 -27.12 3.90 -11.53
N GLU A 332 -26.48 4.06 -10.37
CA GLU A 332 -25.14 3.53 -10.12
C GLU A 332 -25.21 2.06 -9.69
N GLN A 333 -24.59 1.16 -10.47
CA GLN A 333 -24.57 -0.26 -10.16
C GLN A 333 -23.61 -0.58 -9.03
N VAL A 334 -24.08 -1.37 -8.06
CA VAL A 334 -23.28 -1.82 -6.91
C VAL A 334 -23.44 -3.32 -6.67
N ALA A 335 -22.45 -3.92 -6.01
CA ALA A 335 -22.52 -5.28 -5.50
C ALA A 335 -22.79 -5.24 -3.99
N VAL A 336 -23.89 -5.84 -3.55
CA VAL A 336 -24.33 -5.84 -2.15
C VAL A 336 -24.09 -7.22 -1.54
N LYS A 337 -23.06 -7.36 -0.72
CA LYS A 337 -22.75 -8.59 0.03
C LYS A 337 -23.53 -8.58 1.34
N VAL A 338 -24.55 -9.42 1.45
CA VAL A 338 -25.37 -9.58 2.66
C VAL A 338 -24.84 -10.77 3.45
N LEU A 339 -24.50 -10.56 4.72
CA LEU A 339 -23.88 -11.61 5.53
C LEU A 339 -24.91 -12.61 6.06
N SER A 340 -24.55 -13.90 5.97
CA SER A 340 -25.39 -14.99 6.49
C SER A 340 -25.36 -15.03 8.02
N HIS A 341 -26.54 -15.20 8.64
CA HIS A 341 -26.72 -15.26 10.10
C HIS A 341 -26.17 -16.54 10.74
N SER A 342 -25.61 -17.46 9.96
CA SER A 342 -25.28 -18.83 10.39
C SER A 342 -23.90 -19.02 11.01
N SER A 343 -23.06 -17.97 11.13
CA SER A 343 -21.72 -18.13 11.73
C SER A 343 -21.26 -16.90 12.53
N SER A 344 -20.69 -17.16 13.71
CA SER A 344 -19.93 -16.17 14.51
C SER A 344 -18.67 -15.66 13.80
N GLN A 345 -18.30 -16.30 12.69
CA GLN A 345 -17.21 -15.90 11.81
C GLN A 345 -17.61 -14.71 10.93
N GLY A 346 -18.85 -14.63 10.45
CA GLY A 346 -19.32 -13.55 9.57
C GLY A 346 -19.21 -12.14 10.17
N ASP A 347 -19.57 -11.97 11.45
CA ASP A 347 -19.49 -10.65 12.13
C ASP A 347 -18.04 -10.15 12.26
N ARG A 348 -17.09 -11.04 12.59
CA ARG A 348 -15.67 -10.67 12.69
C ARG A 348 -15.10 -10.21 11.35
N GLU A 349 -15.46 -10.91 10.28
CA GLU A 349 -15.00 -10.60 8.92
C GLU A 349 -15.65 -9.32 8.40
N PHE A 350 -16.93 -9.08 8.70
CA PHE A 350 -17.60 -7.80 8.41
C PHE A 350 -16.89 -6.62 9.07
N ARG A 351 -16.61 -6.72 10.37
CA ARG A 351 -15.91 -5.67 11.10
C ARG A 351 -14.49 -5.47 10.57
N ALA A 352 -13.77 -6.55 10.27
CA ALA A 352 -12.44 -6.47 9.68
C ALA A 352 -12.48 -5.76 8.31
N GLU A 353 -13.41 -6.14 7.44
CA GLU A 353 -13.54 -5.61 6.09
C GLU A 353 -14.00 -4.13 6.08
N LEU A 354 -14.86 -3.73 7.00
CA LEU A 354 -15.29 -2.34 7.17
C LEU A 354 -14.17 -1.43 7.73
N LEU A 355 -13.30 -1.97 8.59
CA LEU A 355 -12.20 -1.22 9.19
C LEU A 355 -11.02 -1.02 8.23
N LEU A 356 -10.94 -1.81 7.16
CA LEU A 356 -9.91 -1.69 6.12
C LEU A 356 -10.21 -0.49 5.20
N ARG A 357 -9.63 0.66 5.54
CA ARG A 357 -9.70 1.88 4.71
C ARG A 357 -8.68 1.84 3.57
N VAL A 358 -8.80 0.86 2.68
CA VAL A 358 -7.91 0.68 1.52
C VAL A 358 -8.53 1.26 0.25
N HIS A 359 -7.75 2.05 -0.49
CA HIS A 359 -8.18 2.62 -1.77
C HIS A 359 -7.05 2.50 -2.78
N HIS A 360 -7.25 1.65 -3.79
CA HIS A 360 -6.29 1.46 -4.86
C HIS A 360 -7.02 1.00 -6.13
N LYS A 361 -6.54 1.41 -7.31
CA LYS A 361 -7.19 1.10 -8.60
C LYS A 361 -7.37 -0.40 -8.88
N ASN A 362 -6.52 -1.25 -8.28
CA ASN A 362 -6.56 -2.71 -8.43
C ASN A 362 -7.11 -3.44 -7.19
N LEU A 363 -7.82 -2.73 -6.31
CA LEU A 363 -8.59 -3.31 -5.21
C LEU A 363 -10.05 -2.89 -5.38
N VAL A 364 -10.99 -3.78 -5.08
CA VAL A 364 -12.42 -3.46 -5.18
C VAL A 364 -12.79 -2.44 -4.11
N GLY A 365 -13.33 -1.30 -4.56
CA GLY A 365 -13.71 -0.19 -3.71
C GLY A 365 -14.98 -0.43 -2.91
N LEU A 366 -14.93 -0.17 -1.60
CA LEU A 366 -16.10 -0.14 -0.73
C LEU A 366 -16.83 1.20 -0.88
N VAL A 367 -18.09 1.14 -1.33
CA VAL A 367 -18.98 2.30 -1.50
C VAL A 367 -19.67 2.63 -0.18
N GLY A 368 -20.07 1.61 0.58
CA GLY A 368 -20.80 1.80 1.83
C GLY A 368 -21.07 0.52 2.59
N TYR A 369 -21.80 0.64 3.68
CA TYR A 369 -22.17 -0.48 4.54
C TYR A 369 -23.54 -0.27 5.19
N CYS A 370 -24.14 -1.36 5.65
CA CYS A 370 -25.33 -1.40 6.50
C CYS A 370 -24.99 -2.18 7.76
N ASP A 371 -25.33 -1.59 8.90
CA ASP A 371 -25.13 -2.15 10.23
C ASP A 371 -26.38 -1.81 11.07
N GLU A 372 -27.39 -2.69 11.00
CA GLU A 372 -28.67 -2.58 11.71
C GLU A 372 -29.06 -3.93 12.36
N GLY A 373 -28.49 -4.19 13.55
CA GLY A 373 -28.75 -5.42 14.30
C GLY A 373 -28.18 -6.64 13.58
N GLU A 374 -29.02 -7.63 13.26
CA GLU A 374 -28.61 -8.81 12.50
C GLU A 374 -28.47 -8.55 10.98
N ASN A 375 -28.88 -7.37 10.52
CA ASN A 375 -28.86 -7.00 9.11
C ASN A 375 -27.54 -6.31 8.72
N LEU A 376 -26.51 -7.12 8.48
CA LEU A 376 -25.19 -6.64 8.05
C LEU A 376 -25.05 -6.75 6.53
N ALA A 377 -24.60 -5.67 5.88
CA ALA A 377 -24.26 -5.69 4.46
C ALA A 377 -23.10 -4.77 4.10
N LEU A 378 -22.29 -5.18 3.13
CA LEU A 378 -21.21 -4.38 2.53
C LEU A 378 -21.57 -4.08 1.07
N ILE A 379 -21.39 -2.84 0.65
CA ILE A 379 -21.76 -2.34 -0.67
C ILE A 379 -20.47 -1.95 -1.39
N TYR A 380 -20.18 -2.62 -2.50
CA TYR A 380 -18.99 -2.40 -3.33
C TYR A 380 -19.36 -1.86 -4.70
N GLU A 381 -18.35 -1.33 -5.41
CA GLU A 381 -18.47 -1.11 -6.84
C GLU A 381 -18.83 -2.42 -7.58
N TYR A 382 -19.62 -2.30 -8.65
CA TYR A 382 -20.02 -3.46 -9.43
C TYR A 382 -18.96 -3.86 -10.47
N MET A 383 -18.57 -5.14 -10.44
CA MET A 383 -17.58 -5.71 -11.36
C MET A 383 -18.29 -6.43 -12.51
N ALA A 384 -18.52 -5.70 -13.61
CA ALA A 384 -19.42 -6.12 -14.69
C ALA A 384 -19.00 -7.41 -15.42
N ASN A 385 -17.72 -7.77 -15.40
CA ASN A 385 -17.21 -8.98 -16.05
C ASN A 385 -17.04 -10.16 -15.08
N GLY A 386 -17.42 -10.05 -13.80
CA GLY A 386 -17.38 -11.18 -12.86
C GLY A 386 -15.96 -11.60 -12.47
N ASP A 387 -15.80 -12.84 -12.00
CA ASP A 387 -14.52 -13.36 -11.51
C ASP A 387 -13.64 -14.00 -12.58
N LEU A 388 -12.33 -13.96 -12.37
CA LEU A 388 -11.32 -14.45 -13.31
C LEU A 388 -11.45 -15.97 -13.58
N LYS A 389 -11.89 -16.78 -12.62
CA LYS A 389 -11.99 -18.23 -12.80
C LYS A 389 -13.01 -18.61 -13.87
N GLU A 390 -14.12 -17.88 -13.97
CA GLU A 390 -15.11 -18.09 -15.03
C GLU A 390 -14.52 -17.87 -16.42
N HIS A 391 -13.73 -16.80 -16.61
CA HIS A 391 -13.04 -16.50 -17.87
C HIS A 391 -11.99 -17.55 -18.24
N MET A 392 -11.28 -18.09 -17.25
CA MET A 392 -10.29 -19.15 -17.47
C MET A 392 -10.95 -20.47 -17.90
N SER A 393 -12.07 -20.83 -17.26
CA SER A 393 -12.82 -22.07 -17.53
C SER A 393 -13.46 -22.14 -18.93
N GLY A 394 -13.55 -21.01 -19.65
CA GLY A 394 -14.17 -20.94 -20.98
C GLY A 394 -15.71 -21.09 -20.96
N ARG A 395 -16.34 -21.03 -19.77
CA ARG A 395 -17.80 -21.11 -19.60
C ARG A 395 -18.53 -19.79 -19.90
N THR A 396 -17.80 -18.76 -20.32
CA THR A 396 -18.40 -17.52 -20.83
C THR A 396 -19.15 -17.80 -22.14
N ARG A 397 -20.24 -17.05 -22.39
CA ARG A 397 -21.23 -17.32 -23.45
C ARG A 397 -20.69 -17.46 -24.89
N ASN A 398 -19.40 -17.22 -25.14
CA ASN A 398 -18.79 -17.12 -26.48
C ASN A 398 -17.50 -17.96 -26.67
N ASN A 399 -17.15 -18.94 -25.83
CA ASN A 399 -15.87 -19.68 -25.92
C ASN A 399 -14.64 -18.75 -25.99
N PHE A 400 -14.70 -17.60 -25.30
CA PHE A 400 -13.64 -16.62 -25.31
C PHE A 400 -12.36 -17.22 -24.71
N ILE A 401 -11.28 -17.22 -25.49
CA ILE A 401 -9.95 -17.63 -25.03
C ILE A 401 -9.19 -16.37 -24.68
N MET A 402 -8.90 -16.18 -23.39
CA MET A 402 -8.11 -15.04 -22.93
C MET A 402 -6.71 -15.10 -23.53
N SER A 403 -6.32 -14.02 -24.21
CA SER A 403 -5.00 -13.87 -24.82
C SER A 403 -3.89 -13.88 -23.76
N TRP A 404 -2.68 -14.21 -24.20
CA TRP A 404 -1.49 -14.16 -23.35
C TRP A 404 -1.27 -12.79 -22.72
N GLU A 405 -1.44 -11.73 -23.50
CA GLU A 405 -1.28 -10.35 -23.04
C GLU A 405 -2.29 -10.00 -21.94
N ASN A 406 -3.56 -10.36 -22.10
CA ASN A 406 -4.58 -10.10 -21.08
C ASN A 406 -4.31 -10.89 -19.80
N ARG A 407 -3.80 -12.13 -19.89
CA ARG A 407 -3.40 -12.91 -18.72
C ARG A 407 -2.29 -12.19 -17.94
N LEU A 408 -1.28 -11.68 -18.63
CA LEU A 408 -0.18 -10.93 -18.01
C LEU A 408 -0.63 -9.57 -17.47
N LYS A 409 -1.54 -8.87 -18.15
CA LYS A 409 -2.14 -7.63 -17.68
C LYS A 409 -2.86 -7.87 -16.34
N ILE A 410 -3.75 -8.87 -16.29
CA ILE A 410 -4.51 -9.23 -15.08
C ILE A 410 -3.57 -9.67 -13.94
N ALA A 411 -2.54 -10.46 -14.25
CA ALA A 411 -1.52 -10.84 -13.27
C ALA A 411 -0.79 -9.60 -12.72
N THR A 412 -0.41 -8.66 -13.59
CA THR A 412 0.29 -7.41 -13.22
C THR A 412 -0.60 -6.54 -12.33
N GLU A 413 -1.86 -6.35 -12.71
CA GLU A 413 -2.85 -5.56 -11.97
C GLU A 413 -3.14 -6.17 -10.59
N THR A 414 -3.32 -7.49 -10.52
CA THR A 414 -3.48 -8.20 -9.25
C THR A 414 -2.24 -8.04 -8.36
N ALA A 415 -1.04 -8.18 -8.95
CA ALA A 415 0.22 -8.01 -8.23
C ALA A 415 0.40 -6.58 -7.70
N GLN A 416 -0.05 -5.56 -8.45
CA GLN A 416 -0.06 -4.16 -8.01
C GLN A 416 -0.99 -3.95 -6.82
N GLY A 417 -2.17 -4.57 -6.82
CA GLY A 417 -3.08 -4.53 -5.66
C GLY A 417 -2.44 -5.13 -4.40
N LEU A 418 -1.77 -6.27 -4.53
CA LEU A 418 -1.08 -6.92 -3.41
C LEU A 418 0.16 -6.14 -2.94
N ASP A 419 0.95 -5.57 -3.86
CA ASP A 419 2.08 -4.71 -3.52
C ASP A 419 1.64 -3.49 -2.71
N TYR A 420 0.52 -2.87 -3.09
CA TYR A 420 -0.09 -1.79 -2.32
C TYR A 420 -0.47 -2.25 -0.90
N LEU A 421 -1.09 -3.43 -0.73
CA LEU A 421 -1.42 -3.95 0.60
C LEU A 421 -0.17 -4.24 1.45
N HIS A 422 0.90 -4.76 0.83
CA HIS A 422 2.11 -5.18 1.55
C HIS A 422 3.04 -4.01 1.88
N SER A 423 3.12 -3.01 1.01
CA SER A 423 4.15 -1.96 1.06
C SER A 423 3.62 -0.54 0.86
N GLY A 424 2.40 -0.37 0.38
CA GLY A 424 1.74 0.93 0.20
C GLY A 424 0.89 1.38 1.40
N CYS A 425 0.46 0.46 2.26
CA CYS A 425 -0.32 0.77 3.46
C CYS A 425 0.56 1.12 4.67
N ALA A 426 0.04 1.95 5.60
CA ALA A 426 0.75 2.36 6.82
C ALA A 426 1.16 1.16 7.70
N GLN A 427 0.27 0.18 7.82
CA GLN A 427 0.57 -1.17 8.29
C GLN A 427 0.41 -2.11 7.11
N ALA A 428 1.34 -3.05 6.94
CA ALA A 428 1.20 -4.08 5.92
C ALA A 428 -0.10 -4.87 6.19
N ILE A 429 -0.82 -5.20 5.13
CA ILE A 429 -2.06 -5.98 5.18
C ILE A 429 -1.81 -7.27 4.40
N VAL A 430 -2.03 -8.41 5.04
CA VAL A 430 -2.04 -9.72 4.36
C VAL A 430 -3.47 -10.04 3.97
N HIS A 431 -3.72 -10.26 2.68
CA HIS A 431 -5.04 -10.58 2.13
C HIS A 431 -5.54 -11.96 2.57
N ARG A 432 -4.63 -12.95 2.57
CA ARG A 432 -4.81 -14.33 3.08
C ARG A 432 -5.75 -15.23 2.28
N ASP A 433 -6.54 -14.67 1.36
CA ASP A 433 -7.39 -15.45 0.46
C ASP A 433 -7.24 -15.05 -1.02
N VAL A 434 -5.99 -14.91 -1.48
CA VAL A 434 -5.69 -14.60 -2.89
C VAL A 434 -5.96 -15.84 -3.75
N LYS A 435 -6.96 -15.75 -4.64
CA LYS A 435 -7.36 -16.82 -5.55
C LYS A 435 -8.12 -16.25 -6.77
N THR A 436 -8.25 -17.04 -7.83
CA THR A 436 -8.90 -16.61 -9.08
C THR A 436 -10.37 -16.20 -8.94
N THR A 437 -11.12 -16.72 -7.97
CA THR A 437 -12.51 -16.29 -7.72
C THR A 437 -12.61 -14.95 -6.99
N ASN A 438 -11.52 -14.47 -6.39
CA ASN A 438 -11.47 -13.21 -5.66
C ASN A 438 -10.81 -12.10 -6.51
N ILE A 439 -10.45 -12.40 -7.76
CA ILE A 439 -9.95 -11.43 -8.73
C ILE A 439 -11.08 -11.13 -9.68
N LEU A 440 -11.65 -9.93 -9.59
CA LEU A 440 -12.82 -9.51 -10.35
C LEU A 440 -12.42 -8.56 -11.48
N LEU A 441 -13.21 -8.57 -12.56
CA LEU A 441 -12.98 -7.76 -13.75
C LEU A 441 -14.07 -6.69 -13.90
N ASN A 442 -13.66 -5.43 -14.03
CA ASN A 442 -14.61 -4.33 -14.30
C ASN A 442 -15.05 -4.35 -15.78
N ASP A 443 -15.93 -3.43 -16.15
CA ASP A 443 -16.42 -3.24 -17.53
C ASP A 443 -15.30 -2.97 -18.57
N HIS A 444 -14.19 -2.38 -18.13
CA HIS A 444 -12.98 -2.13 -18.94
C HIS A 444 -12.03 -3.35 -18.99
N PHE A 445 -12.43 -4.48 -18.40
CA PHE A 445 -11.63 -5.70 -18.31
C PHE A 445 -10.31 -5.52 -17.54
N GLU A 446 -10.33 -4.65 -16.52
CA GLU A 446 -9.23 -4.42 -15.59
C GLU A 446 -9.48 -5.22 -14.30
N ALA A 447 -8.40 -5.78 -13.75
CA ALA A 447 -8.46 -6.63 -12.58
C ALA A 447 -8.42 -5.84 -11.27
N LYS A 448 -9.31 -6.23 -10.35
CA LYS A 448 -9.33 -5.77 -8.97
C LYS A 448 -9.45 -6.95 -8.02
N LEU A 449 -8.60 -6.98 -6.99
CA LEU A 449 -8.67 -7.97 -5.93
C LEU A 449 -9.80 -7.61 -4.95
N ALA A 450 -10.58 -8.61 -4.57
CA ALA A 450 -11.78 -8.50 -3.75
C ALA A 450 -11.73 -9.47 -2.55
N ASP A 451 -12.70 -9.32 -1.65
CA ASP A 451 -12.97 -10.19 -0.50
C ASP A 451 -11.89 -10.15 0.59
N PHE A 452 -11.93 -9.06 1.37
CA PHE A 452 -10.96 -8.79 2.43
C PHE A 452 -11.39 -9.36 3.79
N GLY A 453 -12.43 -10.19 3.84
CA GLY A 453 -12.99 -10.72 5.10
C GLY A 453 -11.96 -11.45 5.98
N LEU A 454 -10.96 -12.10 5.38
CA LEU A 454 -9.89 -12.82 6.09
C LEU A 454 -8.61 -11.98 6.30
N SER A 455 -8.58 -10.76 5.79
CA SER A 455 -7.39 -9.91 5.78
C SER A 455 -6.94 -9.53 7.20
N LYS A 456 -5.63 -9.30 7.37
CA LYS A 456 -5.06 -8.97 8.67
C LYS A 456 -3.94 -7.93 8.53
N SER A 457 -4.00 -6.87 9.34
CA SER A 457 -2.91 -5.89 9.47
C SER A 457 -1.87 -6.34 10.49
N PHE A 458 -0.62 -5.91 10.29
CA PHE A 458 0.45 -6.10 11.28
C PHE A 458 0.37 -5.01 12.36
N PRO A 459 0.30 -5.38 13.65
CA PRO A 459 0.16 -4.42 14.74
C PRO A 459 1.41 -3.56 14.98
N ASP A 460 2.62 -4.03 14.62
CA ASP A 460 3.89 -3.31 14.78
C ASP A 460 4.84 -3.48 13.58
N ARG A 461 5.60 -2.44 13.22
CA ARG A 461 6.56 -2.43 12.07
C ARG A 461 7.87 -3.22 12.32
N GLY A 462 7.92 -4.08 13.34
CA GLY A 462 9.07 -4.92 13.68
C GLY A 462 8.79 -6.44 13.67
N GLU A 463 7.53 -6.86 13.56
CA GLU A 463 7.19 -8.28 13.54
C GLU A 463 7.30 -8.85 12.13
N SER A 464 8.10 -9.90 11.95
CA SER A 464 8.24 -10.61 10.67
C SER A 464 7.04 -11.48 10.34
N HIS A 465 6.17 -11.75 11.32
CA HIS A 465 5.05 -12.66 11.20
C HIS A 465 3.95 -12.35 12.22
N VAL A 466 2.72 -12.71 11.90
CA VAL A 466 1.59 -12.68 12.84
C VAL A 466 1.19 -14.12 13.16
N SER A 467 1.28 -14.50 14.43
CA SER A 467 0.74 -15.79 14.90
C SER A 467 -0.78 -15.75 14.91
N THR A 468 -1.42 -16.61 14.12
CA THR A 468 -2.89 -16.61 13.98
C THR A 468 -3.42 -17.99 13.62
N VAL A 469 -4.69 -18.26 13.93
CA VAL A 469 -5.39 -19.47 13.46
C VAL A 469 -5.20 -19.58 11.95
N VAL A 470 -4.97 -20.77 11.41
CA VAL A 470 -4.81 -20.95 9.97
C VAL A 470 -6.16 -20.77 9.26
N ALA A 471 -6.23 -19.89 8.27
CA ALA A 471 -7.40 -19.74 7.39
C ALA A 471 -6.97 -19.33 5.98
N GLY A 472 -7.82 -19.62 5.00
CA GLY A 472 -7.59 -19.42 3.58
C GLY A 472 -8.11 -20.62 2.77
N THR A 473 -8.04 -20.53 1.45
CA THR A 473 -8.56 -21.59 0.57
C THR A 473 -7.55 -22.74 0.37
N PRO A 474 -7.95 -24.01 0.59
CA PRO A 474 -7.09 -25.17 0.30
C PRO A 474 -6.60 -25.17 -1.16
N GLY A 475 -5.31 -25.41 -1.35
CA GLY A 475 -4.64 -25.34 -2.67
C GLY A 475 -3.97 -23.99 -2.95
N TYR A 476 -4.39 -22.90 -2.34
CA TYR A 476 -3.67 -21.60 -2.41
C TYR A 476 -2.84 -21.34 -1.16
N LEU A 477 -3.13 -22.06 -0.08
CA LEU A 477 -2.55 -21.84 1.23
C LEU A 477 -1.04 -22.12 1.27
N ASP A 478 -0.29 -21.14 1.78
CA ASP A 478 1.15 -21.23 2.02
C ASP A 478 1.49 -22.42 2.95
N PRO A 479 2.35 -23.36 2.52
CA PRO A 479 2.70 -24.54 3.31
C PRO A 479 3.52 -24.20 4.56
N GLU A 480 4.26 -23.09 4.58
CA GLU A 480 4.97 -22.65 5.78
C GLU A 480 3.98 -22.12 6.81
N TYR A 481 3.12 -21.18 6.41
CA TYR A 481 2.01 -20.68 7.24
C TYR A 481 1.11 -21.79 7.78
N TYR A 482 0.73 -22.77 6.94
CA TYR A 482 -0.10 -23.91 7.36
C TYR A 482 0.55 -24.72 8.48
N LYS A 483 1.88 -24.87 8.46
CA LYS A 483 2.62 -25.66 9.45
C LYS A 483 2.94 -24.88 10.72
N THR A 484 3.32 -23.61 10.59
CA THR A 484 3.83 -22.81 11.71
C THR A 484 2.78 -21.92 12.36
N GLY A 485 1.69 -21.60 11.64
CA GLY A 485 0.73 -20.57 12.02
C GLY A 485 1.26 -19.14 11.85
N TRP A 486 2.45 -18.97 11.27
CA TRP A 486 3.09 -17.67 11.05
C TRP A 486 2.63 -17.07 9.73
N LEU A 487 1.72 -16.10 9.82
CA LEU A 487 1.22 -15.37 8.65
C LEU A 487 2.18 -14.24 8.30
N THR A 488 2.60 -14.17 7.04
CA THR A 488 3.50 -13.13 6.53
C THR A 488 2.95 -12.56 5.22
N THR A 489 3.47 -11.41 4.77
CA THR A 489 3.19 -10.92 3.39
C THR A 489 3.63 -11.94 2.33
N LYS A 490 4.64 -12.77 2.62
CA LYS A 490 5.10 -13.86 1.75
C LYS A 490 4.08 -15.00 1.61
N SER A 491 3.09 -15.09 2.48
CA SER A 491 2.00 -16.06 2.35
C SER A 491 1.04 -15.68 1.20
N ASP A 492 0.81 -14.38 0.99
CA ASP A 492 0.10 -13.89 -0.19
C ASP A 492 0.92 -14.08 -1.47
N VAL A 493 2.26 -13.90 -1.39
CA VAL A 493 3.15 -14.16 -2.54
C VAL A 493 3.02 -15.60 -3.02
N TYR A 494 2.98 -16.57 -2.10
CA TYR A 494 2.74 -17.98 -2.44
C TYR A 494 1.39 -18.18 -3.14
N SER A 495 0.33 -17.62 -2.56
CA SER A 495 -1.03 -17.70 -3.09
C SER A 495 -1.13 -17.08 -4.50
N PHE A 496 -0.47 -15.93 -4.71
CA PHE A 496 -0.33 -15.29 -6.01
C PHE A 496 0.44 -16.18 -7.01
N GLY A 497 1.50 -16.87 -6.58
CA GLY A 497 2.21 -17.85 -7.41
C GLY A 497 1.29 -18.96 -7.94
N VAL A 498 0.34 -19.43 -7.12
CA VAL A 498 -0.68 -20.40 -7.55
C VAL A 498 -1.61 -19.79 -8.60
N VAL A 499 -2.10 -18.57 -8.38
CA VAL A 499 -2.93 -17.82 -9.35
C VAL A 499 -2.20 -17.64 -10.68
N LEU A 500 -0.91 -17.30 -10.62
CA LEU A 500 -0.09 -17.14 -11.82
C LEU A 500 0.02 -18.47 -12.58
N LEU A 501 0.26 -19.60 -11.89
CA LEU A 501 0.24 -20.91 -12.57
C LEU A 501 -1.13 -21.24 -13.18
N GLU A 502 -2.25 -20.91 -12.53
CA GLU A 502 -3.57 -21.08 -13.13
C GLU A 502 -3.72 -20.25 -14.40
N LEU A 503 -3.31 -18.98 -14.38
CA LEU A 503 -3.32 -18.10 -15.54
C LEU A 503 -2.49 -18.66 -16.69
N LEU A 504 -1.29 -19.19 -16.42
CA LEU A 504 -0.37 -19.65 -17.47
C LEU A 504 -0.78 -21.00 -18.06
N THR A 505 -1.31 -21.91 -17.22
CA THR A 505 -1.56 -23.32 -17.59
C THR A 505 -3.02 -23.60 -17.93
N ASN A 506 -3.95 -22.79 -17.40
CA ASN A 506 -5.37 -23.09 -17.31
C ASN A 506 -5.68 -24.51 -16.78
N LYS A 507 -4.94 -24.95 -15.77
CA LYS A 507 -5.15 -26.23 -15.09
C LYS A 507 -5.75 -26.02 -13.71
N ALA A 508 -6.55 -26.98 -13.25
CA ALA A 508 -7.03 -26.97 -11.88
C ALA A 508 -5.85 -27.03 -10.90
N VAL A 509 -5.93 -26.24 -9.81
CA VAL A 509 -4.92 -26.15 -8.75
C VAL A 509 -4.66 -27.51 -8.10
N VAL A 510 -5.71 -28.26 -7.81
CA VAL A 510 -5.64 -29.62 -7.26
C VAL A 510 -6.34 -30.59 -8.20
N ASP A 511 -5.64 -31.64 -8.59
CA ASP A 511 -6.14 -32.64 -9.53
C ASP A 511 -5.60 -34.03 -9.15
N GLN A 512 -6.49 -34.89 -8.64
CA GLN A 512 -6.14 -36.22 -8.13
C GLN A 512 -5.68 -37.19 -9.23
N SER A 513 -5.91 -36.85 -10.51
CA SER A 513 -5.46 -37.68 -11.64
C SER A 513 -3.98 -37.49 -11.96
N ARG A 514 -3.34 -36.43 -11.44
CA ARG A 514 -1.92 -36.12 -11.69
C ARG A 514 -1.02 -36.84 -10.69
N GLU A 515 0.17 -37.22 -11.13
CA GLU A 515 1.21 -37.77 -10.23
C GLU A 515 1.53 -36.81 -9.07
N LYS A 516 1.60 -35.51 -9.37
CA LYS A 516 1.64 -34.44 -8.37
C LYS A 516 0.28 -33.74 -8.36
N HIS A 517 -0.52 -33.99 -7.32
CA HIS A 517 -1.88 -33.46 -7.23
C HIS A 517 -1.93 -31.93 -7.29
N HIS A 518 -0.97 -31.26 -6.66
CA HIS A 518 -0.90 -29.79 -6.64
C HIS A 518 -0.20 -29.25 -7.89
N ILE A 519 -0.76 -28.20 -8.49
CA ILE A 519 -0.27 -27.57 -9.72
C ILE A 519 1.21 -27.17 -9.65
N GLY A 520 1.67 -26.61 -8.52
CA GLY A 520 3.08 -26.24 -8.34
C GLY A 520 4.03 -27.45 -8.40
N GLY A 521 3.61 -28.59 -7.84
CA GLY A 521 4.40 -29.83 -7.92
C GLY A 521 4.42 -30.41 -9.34
N TRP A 522 3.30 -30.30 -10.06
CA TRP A 522 3.21 -30.73 -11.45
C TRP A 522 4.09 -29.88 -12.39
N VAL A 523 4.03 -28.55 -12.28
CA VAL A 523 4.88 -27.64 -13.05
C VAL A 523 6.36 -27.87 -12.71
N GLY A 524 6.70 -28.01 -11.43
CA GLY A 524 8.08 -28.32 -11.01
C GLY A 524 8.62 -29.59 -11.67
N ALA A 525 7.83 -30.68 -11.70
CA ALA A 525 8.22 -31.92 -12.37
C ALA A 525 8.41 -31.74 -13.90
N LYS A 526 7.57 -30.94 -14.55
CA LYS A 526 7.69 -30.63 -15.98
C LYS A 526 8.96 -29.83 -16.30
N LEU A 527 9.32 -28.88 -15.45
CA LEU A 527 10.55 -28.09 -15.58
C LEU A 527 11.80 -28.97 -15.42
N THR A 528 11.83 -29.87 -14.43
CA THR A 528 12.95 -30.82 -14.25
C THR A 528 13.15 -31.73 -15.47
N ASN A 529 12.07 -32.04 -16.19
CA ASN A 529 12.11 -32.86 -17.40
C ASN A 529 12.37 -32.06 -18.69
N GLY A 530 12.53 -30.72 -18.60
CA GLY A 530 12.75 -29.84 -19.76
C GLY A 530 11.52 -29.66 -20.66
N ASP A 531 10.31 -30.05 -20.22
CA ASP A 531 9.10 -30.06 -21.03
C ASP A 531 8.25 -28.78 -20.82
N MET A 532 8.82 -27.65 -21.24
CA MET A 532 8.23 -26.32 -21.07
C MET A 532 6.96 -26.11 -21.90
N SER A 533 6.95 -26.62 -23.13
CA SER A 533 5.83 -26.42 -24.06
C SER A 533 4.52 -27.04 -23.57
N SER A 534 4.59 -28.07 -22.71
CA SER A 534 3.42 -28.72 -22.12
C SER A 534 2.80 -27.96 -20.94
N ILE A 535 3.48 -26.93 -20.42
CA ILE A 535 3.05 -26.18 -19.24
C ILE A 535 2.02 -25.12 -19.64
N VAL A 536 2.31 -24.36 -20.69
CA VAL A 536 1.45 -23.25 -21.15
C VAL A 536 0.12 -23.79 -21.69
N ASP A 537 -0.98 -23.06 -21.43
CA ASP A 537 -2.33 -23.41 -21.88
C ASP A 537 -2.36 -23.78 -23.37
N PRO A 538 -2.65 -25.05 -23.73
CA PRO A 538 -2.66 -25.51 -25.12
C PRO A 538 -3.65 -24.74 -25.99
N ARG A 539 -4.72 -24.17 -25.40
CA ARG A 539 -5.74 -23.39 -26.13
C ARG A 539 -5.17 -22.10 -26.73
N LEU A 540 -4.02 -21.63 -26.26
CA LEU A 540 -3.33 -20.49 -26.86
C LEU A 540 -2.71 -20.83 -28.22
N ASN A 541 -2.57 -22.10 -28.60
CA ASN A 541 -2.04 -22.55 -29.89
C ASN A 541 -0.69 -21.89 -30.27
N GLY A 542 0.19 -21.65 -29.29
CA GLY A 542 1.47 -20.99 -29.51
C GLY A 542 1.41 -19.46 -29.64
N ASN A 543 0.23 -18.84 -29.45
CA ASN A 543 0.05 -17.38 -29.48
C ASN A 543 0.51 -16.73 -28.16
N TYR A 544 1.81 -16.84 -27.87
CA TYR A 544 2.48 -16.20 -26.75
C TYR A 544 3.96 -16.02 -27.06
N HIS A 545 4.61 -15.05 -26.42
CA HIS A 545 6.04 -14.85 -26.55
C HIS A 545 6.80 -15.84 -25.64
N SER A 546 7.60 -16.74 -26.21
CA SER A 546 8.27 -17.82 -25.46
C SER A 546 9.14 -17.33 -24.31
N GLY A 547 9.88 -16.23 -24.50
CA GLY A 547 10.71 -15.66 -23.42
C GLY A 547 9.87 -15.09 -22.27
N SER A 548 8.71 -14.52 -22.59
CA SER A 548 7.76 -14.01 -21.60
C SER A 548 7.10 -15.15 -20.84
N ALA A 549 6.76 -16.25 -21.53
CA ALA A 549 6.25 -17.47 -20.89
C ALA A 549 7.26 -18.11 -19.95
N TRP A 550 8.53 -18.18 -20.36
CA TRP A 550 9.62 -18.65 -19.52
C TRP A 550 9.76 -17.82 -18.24
N GLN A 551 9.91 -16.50 -18.38
CA GLN A 551 10.04 -15.59 -17.24
C GLN A 551 8.84 -15.68 -16.30
N SER A 552 7.62 -15.76 -16.83
CA SER A 552 6.40 -15.85 -16.02
C SER A 552 6.31 -17.16 -15.24
N ILE A 553 6.76 -18.28 -15.83
CA ILE A 553 6.78 -19.59 -15.16
C ILE A 553 7.87 -19.62 -14.08
N GLU A 554 9.07 -19.10 -14.36
CA GLU A 554 10.12 -18.98 -13.35
C GLU A 554 9.69 -18.12 -12.17
N LEU A 555 9.06 -16.97 -12.46
CA LEU A 555 8.54 -16.07 -11.42
C LEU A 555 7.47 -16.76 -10.57
N ALA A 556 6.55 -17.50 -11.19
CA ALA A 556 5.53 -18.26 -10.47
C ALA A 556 6.17 -19.32 -9.54
N MET A 557 7.18 -20.03 -10.02
CA MET A 557 7.89 -21.02 -9.22
C MET A 557 8.72 -20.39 -8.09
N ALA A 558 9.30 -19.21 -8.30
CA ALA A 558 9.97 -18.44 -7.25
C ALA A 558 8.98 -18.00 -6.16
N CYS A 559 7.77 -17.58 -6.54
CA CYS A 559 6.70 -17.27 -5.58
C CYS A 559 6.27 -18.50 -4.76
N LEU A 560 6.31 -19.70 -5.37
CA LEU A 560 5.93 -20.97 -4.74
C LEU A 560 7.04 -21.63 -3.93
N ASN A 561 8.16 -20.94 -3.68
CA ASN A 561 9.26 -21.50 -2.91
C ASN A 561 8.75 -21.97 -1.51
N PRO A 562 9.10 -23.20 -1.06
CA PRO A 562 8.69 -23.68 0.25
C PRO A 562 9.13 -22.79 1.42
N SER A 563 10.22 -22.05 1.27
CA SER A 563 10.73 -21.10 2.26
C SER A 563 10.29 -19.66 1.91
N SER A 564 9.61 -18.99 2.84
CA SER A 564 9.16 -17.59 2.67
C SER A 564 10.29 -16.59 2.46
N SER A 565 11.48 -16.82 3.03
CA SER A 565 12.64 -15.92 2.87
C SER A 565 13.14 -15.87 1.41
N GLU A 566 13.05 -17.00 0.71
CA GLU A 566 13.48 -17.15 -0.69
C GLU A 566 12.43 -16.66 -1.71
N ARG A 567 11.20 -16.40 -1.26
CA ARG A 567 10.15 -15.84 -2.14
C ARG A 567 10.46 -14.38 -2.46
N PRO A 568 10.17 -13.90 -3.68
CA PRO A 568 10.29 -12.48 -4.00
C PRO A 568 9.31 -11.62 -3.20
N THR A 569 9.52 -10.30 -3.19
CA THR A 569 8.49 -9.34 -2.76
C THR A 569 7.49 -9.08 -3.88
N MET A 570 6.28 -8.63 -3.55
CA MET A 570 5.29 -8.28 -4.59
C MET A 570 5.77 -7.15 -5.51
N SER A 571 6.57 -6.20 -5.01
CA SER A 571 7.18 -5.16 -5.84
C SER A 571 8.12 -5.74 -6.91
N HIS A 572 8.93 -6.76 -6.55
CA HIS A 572 9.74 -7.49 -7.53
C HIS A 572 8.87 -8.23 -8.54
N VAL A 573 7.82 -8.92 -8.08
CA VAL A 573 6.87 -9.63 -8.94
C VAL A 573 6.20 -8.68 -9.95
N VAL A 574 5.77 -7.49 -9.52
CA VAL A 574 5.19 -6.46 -10.41
C VAL A 574 6.18 -6.06 -11.50
N ASN A 575 7.46 -5.86 -11.16
CA ASN A 575 8.47 -5.44 -12.12
C ASN A 575 8.77 -6.52 -13.17
N GLU A 576 8.87 -7.79 -12.77
CA GLU A 576 9.09 -8.91 -13.68
C GLU A 576 7.89 -9.16 -14.61
N LEU A 577 6.66 -9.03 -14.09
CA LEU A 577 5.45 -9.14 -14.92
C LEU A 577 5.32 -8.00 -15.92
N LYS A 578 5.64 -6.75 -15.53
CA LYS A 578 5.69 -5.61 -16.46
C LYS A 578 6.68 -5.85 -17.59
N GLN A 579 7.88 -6.37 -17.29
CA GLN A 579 8.87 -6.70 -18.31
C GLN A 579 8.35 -7.80 -19.25
N SER A 580 7.73 -8.84 -18.70
CA SER A 580 7.14 -9.94 -19.47
C SER A 580 6.02 -9.45 -20.40
N LEU A 581 5.17 -8.55 -19.91
CA LEU A 581 4.08 -7.94 -20.69
C LEU A 581 4.63 -7.06 -21.82
N LEU A 582 5.59 -6.18 -21.53
CA LEU A 582 6.25 -5.33 -22.53
C LEU A 582 6.92 -6.16 -23.63
N ALA A 583 7.62 -7.23 -23.26
CA ALA A 583 8.23 -8.15 -24.23
C ALA A 583 7.18 -8.79 -25.15
N SER A 584 6.02 -9.18 -24.60
CA SER A 584 4.91 -9.71 -25.40
C SER A 584 4.35 -8.66 -26.36
N GLN A 585 4.08 -7.43 -25.90
CA GLN A 585 3.53 -6.33 -26.71
C GLN A 585 4.45 -5.94 -27.86
N LEU A 586 5.75 -5.82 -27.60
CA LEU A 586 6.76 -5.53 -28.64
C LEU A 586 6.83 -6.64 -29.69
N SER A 587 6.62 -7.91 -29.30
CA SER A 587 6.60 -9.03 -30.25
C SER A 587 5.37 -8.98 -31.17
N THR A 588 4.21 -8.54 -30.68
CA THR A 588 3.00 -8.38 -31.47
C THR A 588 3.15 -7.24 -32.49
N LEU A 589 3.67 -6.09 -32.05
CA LEU A 589 3.94 -4.94 -32.92
C LEU A 589 4.92 -5.25 -34.07
N ASN A 590 5.92 -6.10 -33.81
CA ASN A 590 6.87 -6.55 -34.84
C ASN A 590 6.26 -7.55 -35.83
N LYS A 591 5.21 -8.28 -35.46
CA LYS A 591 4.46 -9.15 -36.37
C LYS A 591 3.52 -8.33 -37.26
N ASP A 592 2.89 -7.29 -36.73
CA ASP A 592 1.99 -6.43 -37.52
C ASP A 592 2.75 -5.55 -38.52
N SER A 593 3.97 -5.10 -38.18
CA SER A 593 4.83 -4.33 -39.11
C SER A 593 5.38 -5.18 -40.26
N SER A 594 5.62 -6.48 -40.04
CA SER A 594 6.06 -7.40 -41.09
C SER A 594 4.94 -7.81 -42.05
N ILE A 595 3.67 -7.84 -41.60
CA ILE A 595 2.51 -8.11 -42.47
C ILE A 595 2.24 -6.94 -43.44
N HIS A 596 2.56 -5.70 -43.07
CA HIS A 596 2.41 -4.53 -43.94
C HIS A 596 3.51 -4.39 -45.02
N THR A 597 4.51 -5.26 -45.06
CA THR A 597 5.61 -5.17 -46.04
C THR A 597 5.50 -6.17 -47.20
N GLU A 598 4.43 -6.99 -47.25
CA GLU A 598 4.21 -8.02 -48.30
C GLU A 598 3.15 -7.67 -49.36
N ILE A 599 2.57 -6.46 -49.35
CA ILE A 599 1.65 -6.02 -50.41
C ILE A 599 2.28 -4.85 -51.18
N GLU A 600 3.12 -5.17 -52.17
CA GLU A 600 3.30 -4.44 -53.45
C GLU A 600 4.58 -4.95 -54.15
N ILE A 601 4.55 -6.17 -54.70
CA ILE A 601 5.29 -6.49 -55.93
C ILE A 601 4.48 -7.54 -56.72
N THR A 602 3.60 -7.05 -57.60
CA THR A 602 3.21 -7.74 -58.84
C THR A 602 3.07 -6.71 -59.94
#